data_AF-A0A7Z0UW87-F1
#
_entry.id   AF-A0A7Z0UW87-F1
#
_cell.length_a   1.000
_cell.length_b   1.000
_cell.length_c   1.000
_cell.angle_alpha   90.00
_cell.angle_beta   90.00
_cell.angle_gamma   90.00
#
_symmetry.space_group_name_H-M   'P 1'
#
loop_
_entity.id
_entity.type
_entity.pdbx_description
1 polymer ?
#
loop_
_entity_poly.entity_id
_entity_poly.type
_entity_poly.pdbx_seq_one_letter_code
_entity_poly.pdbx_strand_id
1 'polypeptide(L)' 'MEFADKGQNSLVGVISSVTDDEVLVDFNHPLAGQEVLFKVQIFKITPQGQTAFELK' A
#
# COMPACT_ATOMS: atom_id res chain seq x y z
N MET A 1 -5.58 -12.27 -13.39
CA MET A 1 -4.43 -12.85 -12.67
C MET A 1 -4.33 -12.10 -11.36
N GLU A 2 -4.55 -12.76 -10.23
CA GLU A 2 -4.38 -12.17 -8.90
C GLU A 2 -3.14 -12.80 -8.27
N PHE A 3 -2.27 -11.97 -7.70
CA PHE A 3 -1.08 -12.42 -6.98
C PHE A 3 -1.40 -12.40 -5.50
N ALA A 4 -1.07 -13.46 -4.77
CA ALA A 4 -1.29 -13.54 -3.33
C ALA A 4 0.06 -13.55 -2.61
N ASP A 5 0.23 -12.68 -1.61
CA ASP A 5 1.37 -12.81 -0.68
C ASP A 5 1.17 -14.05 0.22
N LYS A 6 2.20 -14.45 0.97
CA LYS A 6 2.17 -15.55 1.95
C LYS A 6 1.03 -15.42 2.99
N GLY A 7 0.49 -14.21 3.16
CA GLY A 7 -0.67 -13.92 4.00
C GLY A 7 -2.04 -13.99 3.30
N GLN A 8 -2.12 -14.46 2.05
CA GLN A 8 -3.35 -14.50 1.23
C GLN A 8 -3.95 -13.11 0.91
N ASN A 9 -3.18 -12.04 1.06
CA ASN A 9 -3.58 -10.71 0.62
C ASN A 9 -3.30 -10.54 -0.87
N SER A 10 -4.25 -9.91 -1.58
CA SER A 10 -4.10 -9.60 -3.00
C SER A 10 -3.02 -8.52 -3.18
N LEU A 11 -1.96 -8.87 -3.91
CA LEU A 11 -0.87 -8.00 -4.30
C LEU A 11 -1.20 -7.36 -5.64
N VAL A 12 -1.33 -6.03 -5.62
CA VAL A 12 -1.47 -5.24 -6.85
C VAL A 12 -0.06 -4.97 -7.39
N GLY A 13 0.30 -5.57 -8.52
CA GLY A 13 1.55 -5.34 -9.22
C GLY A 13 1.35 -4.54 -10.51
N VAL A 14 2.39 -3.82 -10.95
CA VAL A 14 2.41 -3.05 -12.21
C VAL A 14 3.31 -3.78 -13.21
N ILE A 15 2.89 -3.93 -14.46
CA ILE A 15 3.74 -4.51 -15.51
C ILE A 15 4.87 -3.52 -15.82
N SER A 16 6.11 -3.97 -15.61
CA SER A 16 7.31 -3.17 -15.86
C SER A 16 7.80 -3.34 -17.30
N SER A 17 7.76 -4.56 -17.83
CA SER A 17 8.04 -4.83 -19.25
C SER A 17 7.45 -6.16 -19.72
N VAL A 18 7.32 -6.31 -21.03
CA VAL A 18 6.86 -7.52 -21.71
C VAL A 18 7.84 -7.86 -22.82
N THR A 19 8.32 -9.10 -22.85
CA THR A 19 9.09 -9.68 -23.95
C THR A 19 8.28 -10.81 -24.59
N ASP A 20 8.81 -11.45 -25.64
CA ASP A 20 8.11 -12.56 -26.30
C ASP A 20 7.93 -13.77 -25.37
N ASP A 21 8.84 -13.97 -24.43
CA ASP A 21 8.87 -15.15 -23.55
C ASP A 21 8.46 -14.85 -22.09
N GLU A 22 8.58 -13.59 -21.63
CA GLU A 22 8.46 -13.25 -20.21
C GLU A 22 7.74 -11.92 -19.97
N VAL A 23 7.13 -11.80 -18.79
CA VAL A 23 6.54 -10.55 -18.29
C VAL A 23 7.20 -10.20 -16.96
N LEU A 24 7.81 -9.02 -16.88
CA LEU A 24 8.32 -8.48 -15.63
C LEU A 24 7.23 -7.67 -14.93
N VAL A 25 7.00 -7.98 -13.65
CA VAL A 25 6.01 -7.33 -12.80
C VAL A 25 6.71 -6.70 -11.60
N ASP A 26 6.44 -5.43 -11.35
CA ASP A 26 6.88 -4.69 -10.17
C ASP A 26 5.80 -4.73 -9.08
N PHE A 27 6.17 -5.18 -7.90
CA PHE A 27 5.31 -5.25 -6.71
C PHE A 27 5.69 -4.21 -5.64
N ASN A 28 6.62 -3.29 -5.95
CA ASN A 28 6.96 -2.22 -5.05
C ASN A 28 5.77 -1.28 -4.84
N HIS A 29 5.71 -0.66 -3.67
CA HIS A 29 4.75 0.40 -3.40
C HIS A 29 4.94 1.54 -4.44
N PRO A 30 3.87 2.20 -4.93
CA PRO A 30 3.99 3.27 -5.93
C PRO A 30 4.93 4.42 -5.55
N LEU A 31 5.16 4.63 -4.25
CA LEU A 31 6.07 5.65 -3.70
C LEU A 31 7.43 5.07 -3.24
N ALA A 32 7.79 3.84 -3.63
CA ALA A 32 9.06 3.25 -3.25
C ALA A 32 10.24 4.10 -3.76
N GLY A 33 11.23 4.31 -2.88
CA GLY A 33 12.41 5.13 -3.18
C GLY A 33 12.18 6.64 -3.21
N GLN A 34 10.96 7.13 -2.94
CA GLN A 34 10.65 8.55 -2.90
C GLN A 34 10.65 9.07 -1.45
N GLU A 35 11.23 10.25 -1.23
CA GLU A 35 11.05 10.97 0.04
C GLU A 35 9.62 11.50 0.14
N VAL A 36 8.88 11.07 1.16
CA VAL A 36 7.49 11.48 1.36
C VAL A 36 7.41 12.50 2.49
N LEU A 37 7.13 13.76 2.13
CA LEU A 37 6.90 14.83 3.09
C LEU A 37 5.40 14.91 3.44
N PHE A 38 5.08 14.72 4.72
CA PHE A 38 3.71 14.82 5.20
C PHE A 38 3.48 16.12 5.97
N LYS A 39 2.37 16.79 5.68
CA LYS A 39 1.78 17.80 6.57
C LYS A 39 0.55 17.19 7.23
N VAL A 40 0.62 17.00 8.54
CA VAL A 40 -0.45 16.34 9.30
C VAL A 40 -1.14 17.30 10.26
N GLN A 41 -2.43 17.07 10.50
CA GLN A 41 -3.21 17.70 11.55
C GLN A 41 -3.77 16.60 12.45
N ILE A 42 -3.49 16.68 13.75
CA ILE A 42 -4.05 15.77 14.74
C ILE A 42 -5.42 16.30 15.13
N PHE A 43 -6.48 15.59 14.75
CA PHE A 43 -7.85 15.99 15.07
C PHE A 43 -8.33 15.49 16.44
N LYS A 44 -7.88 14.31 16.86
CA LYS A 44 -8.29 13.68 18.13
C LYS A 44 -7.26 12.65 18.59
N ILE A 45 -7.12 12.51 19.91
CA ILE A 45 -6.36 11.43 20.55
C ILE A 45 -7.35 10.57 21.34
N THR A 46 -7.38 9.26 21.07
CA THR A 46 -8.24 8.31 21.79
C THR A 46 -7.45 7.62 22.89
N PRO A 47 -7.88 7.69 24.16
CA PRO A 47 -7.22 6.97 25.26
C PRO A 47 -7.27 5.45 25.05
N GLN A 48 -6.27 4.76 25.60
CA GLN A 48 -6.19 3.31 25.54
C GLN A 48 -7.48 2.65 26.10
N GLY A 49 -8.03 1.67 25.37
CA GLY A 49 -9.23 0.93 25.77
C GLY A 49 -10.55 1.54 25.30
N GLN A 50 -10.53 2.64 24.55
CA GLN A 50 -11.72 3.21 23.91
C GLN A 50 -11.66 3.00 22.40
N THR A 51 -12.79 2.62 21.81
CA THR A 51 -12.91 2.45 20.35
C THR A 51 -12.90 3.82 19.68
N ALA A 52 -12.13 3.97 18.59
CA ALA A 52 -12.11 5.20 17.81
C ALA A 52 -13.48 5.44 17.14
N PHE A 53 -13.93 6.69 17.13
CA PHE A 53 -15.15 7.14 16.44
C PHE A 53 -14.77 7.91 15.16
N GLU A 54 -15.62 7.85 14.13
CA GLU A 54 -15.43 8.58 12.87
C GLU A 54 -15.48 10.10 13.08
N LEU A 55 -14.52 10.80 12.45
CA LEU A 55 -14.61 12.23 12.19
C LEU A 55 -15.58 12.39 11.01
N LYS A 56 -16.71 13.08 11.21
CA LYS A 56 -17.59 13.51 10.13
C LYS A 56 -17.02 14.72 9.39
#